data_AF-A0A257R5J4-F1
#
_entry.id   AF-A0A257R5J4-F1
#
_cell.length_a   1.000
_cell.length_b   1.000
_cell.length_c   1.000
_cell.angle_alpha   90.00
_cell.angle_beta   90.00
_cell.angle_gamma   90.00
#
_symmetry.space_group_name_H-M   'P 1'
#
loop_
_entity.id
_entity.type
_entity.pdbx_description
1 polymer ?
#
loop_
_entity_poly.entity_id
_entity_poly.type
_entity_poly.pdbx_seq_one_letter_code
_entity_poly.pdbx_strand_id
1 'polypeptide(L)'
;MGFDSPVHWLIVIAVIALLFGGSRVGNLMGELGKGIKSFKQNMNDADAAKPATAEKAGTAAPEQIPAPGASPDDARVADTANNARH
;
A
#
# COMPACT_ATOMS: atom_id res chain seq x y z
N MET A 1 -32.49 34.31 -2.29
CA MET A 1 -32.77 33.29 -3.32
C MET A 1 -31.51 32.45 -3.45
N GLY A 2 -31.41 31.39 -2.64
CA GLY A 2 -30.17 30.65 -2.37
C GLY A 2 -30.09 29.38 -3.22
N PHE A 3 -29.40 29.49 -4.36
CA PHE A 3 -29.14 28.36 -5.26
C PHE A 3 -27.80 27.65 -4.98
N ASP A 4 -26.93 28.22 -4.15
CA ASP A 4 -25.57 27.68 -3.92
C ASP A 4 -25.39 27.12 -2.50
N SER A 5 -26.35 26.33 -2.03
CA SER A 5 -26.21 25.64 -0.75
C SER A 5 -25.07 24.61 -0.84
N PRO A 6 -24.15 24.54 0.14
CA PRO A 6 -23.13 23.49 0.23
C PRO A 6 -23.70 22.07 0.14
N VAL A 7 -24.97 21.89 0.49
CA VAL A 7 -25.70 20.62 0.37
C VAL A 7 -25.85 20.18 -1.09
N HIS A 8 -26.02 21.10 -2.03
CA HIS A 8 -26.14 20.78 -3.46
C HIS A 8 -24.86 20.12 -3.98
N TRP A 9 -23.71 20.70 -3.66
CA TRP A 9 -22.40 20.16 -4.05
C TRP A 9 -22.13 18.76 -3.48
N LEU A 10 -22.55 18.50 -2.24
CA LEU A 10 -22.48 17.15 -1.66
C LEU A 10 -23.31 16.13 -2.44
N ILE A 11 -24.54 16.49 -2.84
CA ILE A 11 -25.41 15.61 -3.61
C ILE A 11 -24.82 15.34 -5.00
N VAL A 12 -24.26 16.36 -5.66
CA VAL A 12 -23.62 16.22 -6.97
C VAL A 12 -22.42 15.27 -6.90
N ILE A 13 -21.55 15.44 -5.89
CA ILE A 13 -20.40 14.54 -5.69
C ILE A 13 -20.87 13.11 -5.41
N ALA A 14 -21.93 12.93 -4.62
CA ALA A 14 -22.49 11.62 -4.35
C ALA A 14 -22.99 10.92 -5.63
N VAL A 15 -23.68 11.64 -6.50
CA VAL A 15 -24.16 11.10 -7.80
C VAL A 15 -23.00 10.72 -8.70
N ILE A 16 -21.97 11.56 -8.80
CA ILE A 16 -20.75 11.25 -9.56
C ILE A 16 -20.06 10.01 -8.98
N ALA A 17 -19.93 9.92 -7.65
CA ALA A 17 -19.32 8.75 -7.01
C ALA A 17 -20.11 7.46 -7.27
N LEU A 18 -21.44 7.51 -7.35
CA LEU A 18 -22.28 6.37 -7.74
C LEU A 18 -22.08 5.99 -9.22
N LEU A 19 -22.02 6.96 -10.13
CA LEU A 19 -21.82 6.71 -11.57
C LEU A 19 -20.45 6.11 -11.87
N PHE A 20 -19.40 6.62 -11.22
CA PHE A 20 -18.03 6.13 -11.39
C PHE A 20 -17.74 4.88 -10.55
N GLY A 21 -18.56 4.62 -9.52
CA GLY A 21 -18.43 3.52 -8.58
C GLY A 21 -17.37 3.78 -7.50
N GLY A 22 -17.60 3.20 -6.31
CA GLY A 22 -16.70 3.34 -5.14
C GLY A 22 -15.28 2.84 -5.39
N SER A 23 -15.09 1.84 -6.26
CA SER A 23 -13.76 1.30 -6.59
C SER A 23 -12.87 2.30 -7.33
N ARG A 24 -13.42 3.10 -8.24
CA ARG A 24 -12.64 4.05 -9.04
C ARG A 24 -12.31 5.31 -8.23
N VAL A 25 -13.30 5.82 -7.50
CA VAL A 25 -13.11 6.98 -6.60
C VAL A 25 -12.20 6.62 -5.43
N GLY A 26 -12.34 5.43 -4.84
CA GLY A 26 -11.50 4.98 -3.73
C GLY A 26 -10.04 4.77 -4.11
N ASN A 27 -9.75 4.22 -5.29
CA ASN A 27 -8.37 4.05 -5.76
C ASN A 27 -7.70 5.42 -6.00
N LEU A 28 -8.40 6.33 -6.69
CA LEU A 28 -7.88 7.68 -6.98
C LEU A 28 -7.72 8.53 -5.71
N MET A 29 -8.70 8.47 -4.80
CA MET A 29 -8.64 9.16 -3.50
C MET A 29 -7.55 8.56 -2.60
N GLY A 30 -7.26 7.26 -2.72
CA GLY A 30 -6.16 6.61 -2.02
C GLY A 30 -4.79 7.10 -2.50
N GLU A 31 -4.58 7.24 -3.81
CA GLU A 31 -3.35 7.80 -4.39
C GLU A 31 -3.19 9.29 -4.07
N LEU A 32 -4.25 10.08 -4.21
CA LEU A 32 -4.26 11.49 -3.84
C LEU A 32 -4.07 11.68 -2.32
N GLY A 33 -4.68 10.84 -1.49
CA GLY A 33 -4.56 10.87 -0.04
C GLY A 33 -3.14 10.57 0.44
N LYS A 34 -2.45 9.63 -0.21
CA LYS A 34 -1.01 9.37 0.04
C LYS A 34 -0.16 10.60 -0.34
N GLY A 35 -0.40 11.22 -1.50
CA GLY A 35 0.32 12.41 -1.94
C GLY A 35 0.13 13.62 -1.01
N ILE A 36 -1.11 13.92 -0.63
CA ILE A 36 -1.44 15.01 0.31
C ILE A 36 -0.86 14.70 1.71
N LYS A 37 -0.90 13.43 2.14
CA LYS A 37 -0.29 13.02 3.41
C LYS A 37 1.21 13.24 3.40
N SER A 38 1.93 12.80 2.37
CA SER A 38 3.37 13.03 2.22
C SER A 38 3.72 14.52 2.12
N PHE A 39 2.90 15.33 1.45
CA PHE A 39 3.07 16.79 1.40
C PHE A 39 2.92 17.42 2.78
N LYS A 40 1.87 17.05 3.52
CA LYS A 40 1.66 17.53 4.89
C LYS A 40 2.75 17.05 5.84
N GLN A 41 3.21 15.82 5.66
CA GLN A 41 4.25 15.21 6.48
C GLN A 41 5.59 15.89 6.22
N ASN A 42 5.93 16.20 4.97
CA ASN A 42 7.12 16.95 4.60
C ASN A 42 7.08 18.41 5.11
N MET A 43 5.91 19.07 5.06
CA MET A 43 5.74 20.40 5.66
C MET A 43 5.85 20.38 7.19
N ASN A 44 5.45 19.29 7.86
CA ASN A 44 5.60 19.13 9.31
C ASN A 44 7.01 18.65 9.72
N ASP A 45 7.69 17.87 8.88
CA ASP A 45 9.08 17.40 9.12
C ASP A 45 10.09 18.55 9.05
N ALA A 46 9.76 19.63 8.33
CA ALA A 46 10.52 20.88 8.38
C ALA A 46 10.57 21.50 9.80
N ASP A 47 9.63 21.13 10.68
CA ASP A 47 9.53 21.58 12.07
C ASP A 47 9.86 20.48 13.09
N ALA A 48 9.69 19.18 12.78
CA ALA A 48 9.97 18.09 13.70
C ALA A 48 10.33 16.77 12.98
N ALA A 49 11.60 16.38 13.08
CA ALA A 49 12.14 15.14 12.53
C ALA A 49 11.44 13.88 13.07
N LYS A 50 10.62 13.19 12.25
CA LYS A 50 10.26 11.77 12.49
C LYS A 50 9.81 11.06 11.21
N PRO A 51 10.48 9.97 10.78
CA PRO A 51 10.06 9.22 9.60
C PRO A 51 8.81 8.41 9.96
N ALA A 52 7.75 8.51 9.15
CA ALA A 52 6.70 7.51 9.16
C ALA A 52 6.62 6.84 7.79
N THR A 53 7.12 5.62 7.78
CA THR A 53 6.76 4.47 6.94
C THR A 53 5.46 4.67 6.17
N ALA A 54 5.58 4.74 4.84
CA ALA A 54 4.48 4.57 3.91
C ALA A 54 4.75 3.37 2.99
N GLU A 55 5.03 2.20 3.57
CA GLU A 55 4.99 0.91 2.86
C GLU A 55 3.99 -0.02 3.53
N LYS A 56 2.76 -0.04 2.98
CA LYS A 56 1.90 -1.22 2.78
C LYS A 56 0.50 -0.76 2.38
N ALA A 57 0.30 -0.58 1.08
CA ALA A 57 -1.01 -0.68 0.46
C ALA A 57 -0.78 -0.99 -1.02
N GLY A 58 -0.37 -2.24 -1.28
CA GLY A 58 0.03 -2.72 -2.59
C GLY A 58 0.62 -4.13 -2.55
N THR A 59 -0.14 -5.10 -2.05
CA THR A 59 0.09 -6.53 -2.36
C THR A 59 -1.27 -7.21 -2.33
N ALA A 60 -2.01 -7.09 -3.42
CA ALA A 60 -2.78 -8.24 -3.87
C ALA A 60 -1.73 -9.24 -4.32
N ALA A 61 -1.47 -10.28 -3.53
CA ALA A 61 -0.63 -11.39 -3.92
C ALA A 61 -1.47 -12.33 -4.80
N PRO A 62 -1.17 -12.48 -6.10
CA PRO A 62 -1.55 -13.67 -6.82
C PRO A 62 -0.68 -14.84 -6.31
N GLU A 63 -1.34 -15.95 -6.02
CA GLU A 63 -0.80 -17.31 -6.10
C GLU A 63 0.45 -17.63 -5.27
N GLN A 64 0.21 -18.15 -4.06
CA GLN A 64 1.10 -19.15 -3.48
C GLN A 64 0.75 -20.53 -4.08
N ILE A 65 1.51 -20.96 -5.08
CA ILE A 65 1.74 -22.38 -5.33
C ILE A 65 3.25 -22.57 -5.55
N PRO A 66 4.04 -22.89 -4.52
CA PRO A 66 5.44 -23.25 -4.73
C PRO A 66 5.58 -24.78 -4.78
N ALA A 67 5.69 -25.31 -6.00
CA ALA A 67 6.48 -26.50 -6.35
C ALA A 67 6.58 -26.53 -7.89
N PRO A 68 7.68 -26.96 -8.55
CA PRO A 68 8.87 -27.67 -8.06
C PRO A 68 10.22 -27.04 -8.52
N GLY A 69 11.30 -27.19 -7.76
CA GLY A 69 12.63 -26.84 -8.32
C GLY A 69 13.83 -26.63 -7.38
N ALA A 70 13.70 -26.82 -6.06
CA ALA A 70 14.88 -26.81 -5.19
C ALA A 70 15.56 -28.18 -5.24
N SER A 71 16.58 -28.32 -6.09
CA SER A 71 17.40 -29.52 -6.19
C SER A 71 18.13 -29.81 -4.84
N PRO A 72 18.21 -31.06 -4.37
CA PRO A 72 18.75 -31.45 -3.06
C PRO A 72 20.27 -31.36 -2.82
N ASP A 73 21.05 -30.61 -3.61
CA ASP A 73 22.50 -30.80 -3.65
C ASP A 73 23.34 -29.97 -2.65
N ASP A 74 22.84 -28.86 -2.10
CA ASP A 74 23.65 -28.01 -1.21
C ASP A 74 23.62 -28.41 0.28
N ALA A 75 22.70 -29.28 0.69
CA ALA A 75 22.51 -29.63 2.11
C ALA A 75 23.45 -30.73 2.63
N ARG A 76 24.11 -31.49 1.75
CA ARG A 76 24.90 -32.69 2.16
C ARG A 76 26.38 -32.42 2.38
N VAL A 77 26.91 -31.30 1.89
CA VAL A 77 28.36 -31.01 1.94
C VAL A 77 28.78 -30.34 3.25
N ALA A 78 27.85 -29.66 3.95
CA ALA A 78 28.15 -29.01 5.23
C ALA A 78 28.17 -29.95 6.45
N ASP A 79 27.44 -31.08 6.38
CA ASP A 79 27.22 -31.94 7.55
C ASP A 79 28.44 -32.85 7.88
N THR A 80 29.23 -33.23 6.87
CA THR A 80 30.41 -34.12 7.08
C THR A 80 31.62 -33.41 7.69
N ALA A 81 31.73 -32.08 7.56
CA ALA A 81 32.85 -31.33 8.12
C ALA A 81 32.69 -31.01 9.62
N ASN A 82 31.46 -30.95 10.12
CA ASN A 82 31.17 -30.49 11.49
C ASN A 82 31.19 -31.61 12.54
N ASN A 83 30.98 -32.87 12.14
CA ASN A 83 30.87 -34.00 13.07
C ASN A 83 32.23 -34.65 13.45
N ALA A 84 33.35 -34.16 12.91
CA ALA A 84 34.70 -34.67 13.24
C ALA A 84 35.42 -33.85 14.32
N ARG A 85 34.74 -32.87 14.94
CA ARG A 85 35.28 -31.97 15.97
C ARG A 85 34.52 -32.02 17.29
N HIS A 86 33.96 -33.18 17.65
CA HIS A 86 33.38 -33.38 18.98
C HIS A 86 33.66 -34.77 19.54
#